data_AF-A0A1A3KPF4-F1
#
_entry.id   AF-A0A1A3KPF4-F1
#
_cell.length_a   1.000
_cell.length_b   1.000
_cell.length_c   1.000
_cell.angle_alpha   90.00
_cell.angle_beta   90.00
_cell.angle_gamma   90.00
#
_symmetry.space_group_name_H-M   'P 1'
#
loop_
_entity.id
_entity.type
_entity.pdbx_description
1 polymer ?
#
loop_
_entity_poly.entity_id
_entity_poly.type
_entity_poly.pdbx_seq_one_letter_code
_entity_poly.pdbx_strand_id
1 'polypeptide(L)'
;MALVLLYLVVLILVAIVLFGAASLLFGRGEQLPPLPRATTATVLPAFGITGADVEAVKFTQVFRGYNTTEVDWVLARLGAELERLREELAATHQNGPDLRSDSVPVPDEEIVVQERSGPT
;
A
#
# COMPACT_ATOMS: atom_id res chain seq x y z
N MET A 1 47.41 -9.53 -42.77
CA MET A 1 46.03 -9.02 -42.73
C MET A 1 44.99 -10.14 -42.58
N ALA A 2 44.93 -11.14 -43.47
CA ALA A 2 43.93 -12.22 -43.39
C ALA A 2 43.92 -13.01 -42.06
N LEU A 3 45.10 -13.36 -41.52
CA LEU A 3 45.19 -14.04 -40.21
C LEU A 3 44.64 -13.18 -39.07
N VAL A 4 44.92 -11.89 -39.05
CA VAL A 4 44.41 -10.95 -38.03
C VAL A 4 42.89 -10.88 -38.09
N LEU A 5 42.31 -10.81 -39.29
CA LEU A 5 40.87 -10.80 -39.49
C LEU A 5 40.23 -12.13 -39.03
N LEU A 6 40.84 -13.26 -39.35
CA LEU A 6 40.40 -14.58 -38.89
C LEU A 6 40.39 -14.67 -37.35
N TYR A 7 41.47 -14.23 -36.69
CA TYR A 7 41.53 -14.23 -35.23
C TYR A 7 40.45 -13.33 -34.60
N LEU A 8 40.18 -12.16 -35.18
CA LEU A 8 39.15 -11.24 -34.70
C LEU A 8 37.76 -11.89 -34.79
N VAL A 9 37.44 -12.51 -35.92
CA VAL A 9 36.15 -13.22 -36.11
C VAL A 9 36.01 -14.37 -35.11
N VAL A 10 37.05 -15.18 -34.93
CA VAL A 10 37.04 -16.27 -33.96
C VAL A 10 36.86 -15.73 -32.53
N LEU A 11 37.54 -14.65 -32.18
CA LEU A 11 37.42 -14.02 -30.87
C LEU A 11 36.01 -13.50 -30.60
N ILE A 12 35.37 -12.84 -31.58
CA ILE A 12 33.97 -12.42 -31.48
C ILE A 12 33.06 -13.63 -31.31
N LEU A 13 33.26 -14.68 -32.10
CA LEU A 13 32.44 -15.90 -32.02
C LEU A 13 32.56 -16.54 -30.63
N VAL A 14 33.78 -16.67 -30.11
CA VAL A 14 34.03 -17.17 -28.74
C VAL A 14 33.35 -16.26 -27.72
N ALA A 15 33.47 -14.94 -27.85
CA ALA A 15 32.83 -13.99 -26.95
C ALA A 15 31.30 -14.14 -26.95
N ILE A 16 30.67 -14.28 -28.12
CA ILE A 16 29.22 -14.53 -28.25
C ILE A 16 28.83 -15.85 -27.60
N VAL A 17 29.58 -16.92 -27.84
CA VAL A 17 29.32 -18.25 -27.26
C VAL A 17 29.44 -18.21 -25.75
N LEU A 18 30.52 -17.61 -25.21
CA LEU A 18 30.73 -17.48 -23.76
C LEU A 18 29.67 -16.58 -23.13
N PHE A 19 29.33 -15.45 -23.77
CA PHE A 19 28.30 -14.55 -23.29
C PHE A 19 26.93 -15.20 -23.30
N GLY A 20 26.59 -15.96 -24.35
CA GLY A 20 25.35 -16.71 -24.45
C GLY A 20 25.27 -17.81 -23.40
N ALA A 21 26.34 -18.59 -23.23
CA ALA A 21 26.42 -19.62 -22.20
C ALA A 21 26.29 -19.03 -20.79
N ALA A 22 27.03 -17.95 -20.50
CA ALA A 22 26.93 -17.23 -19.23
C ALA A 22 25.53 -16.63 -19.02
N SER A 23 24.91 -16.06 -20.05
CA SER A 23 23.53 -15.55 -19.96
C SER A 23 22.51 -16.66 -19.76
N LEU A 24 22.73 -17.87 -20.29
CA LEU A 24 21.86 -19.02 -20.02
C LEU A 24 22.06 -19.58 -18.61
N LEU A 25 23.30 -19.64 -18.13
CA LEU A 25 23.65 -20.16 -16.80
C LEU A 25 23.26 -19.18 -15.69
N PHE A 26 23.61 -17.90 -15.84
CA PHE A 26 23.44 -16.85 -14.84
C PHE A 26 22.23 -15.94 -15.13
N GLY A 27 21.91 -15.68 -16.40
CA GLY A 27 20.85 -14.76 -16.80
C GLY A 27 19.44 -15.32 -16.68
N ARG A 28 19.29 -16.59 -16.28
CA ARG A 28 17.99 -17.14 -15.85
C ARG A 28 17.59 -16.68 -14.45
N GLY A 29 18.41 -15.85 -13.79
CA GLY A 29 18.22 -15.41 -12.42
C GLY A 29 18.29 -16.63 -11.51
N GLU A 30 19.32 -16.72 -10.68
CA GLU A 30 19.20 -17.57 -9.50
C GLU A 30 17.83 -17.26 -8.89
N GLN A 31 16.99 -18.28 -8.73
CA GLN A 31 15.64 -18.13 -8.22
C GLN A 31 15.81 -17.73 -6.77
N LEU A 32 16.06 -16.44 -6.55
CA LEU A 32 16.34 -15.88 -5.24
C LEU A 32 15.16 -16.33 -4.38
N PRO A 33 15.44 -16.95 -3.21
CA PRO A 33 14.39 -17.26 -2.26
C PRO A 33 13.50 -16.03 -2.18
N PRO A 34 12.17 -16.17 -2.39
CA PRO A 34 11.28 -15.04 -2.49
C PRO A 34 11.59 -14.10 -1.34
N LEU A 35 12.03 -12.88 -1.68
CA LEU A 35 12.42 -11.89 -0.67
C LEU A 35 11.28 -11.85 0.37
N PRO A 36 11.61 -11.86 1.67
CA PRO A 36 10.61 -11.79 2.73
C PRO A 36 9.57 -10.73 2.37
N ARG A 37 8.27 -11.05 2.48
CA ARG A 37 7.13 -10.21 2.02
C ARG A 37 7.18 -8.74 2.47
N ALA A 38 8.09 -8.39 3.36
CA ALA A 38 8.39 -7.04 3.81
C ALA A 38 9.22 -6.17 2.83
N THR A 39 9.64 -6.67 1.66
CA THR A 39 10.38 -5.86 0.64
C THR A 39 9.62 -5.72 -0.67
N THR A 40 8.34 -6.06 -0.72
CA THR A 40 7.51 -5.61 -1.83
C THR A 40 7.31 -4.11 -1.64
N ALA A 41 7.71 -3.29 -2.61
CA ALA A 41 7.47 -1.84 -2.61
C ALA A 41 5.97 -1.46 -2.60
N THR A 42 5.08 -2.46 -2.54
CA THR A 42 3.67 -2.35 -2.16
C THR A 42 3.55 -2.06 -0.66
N VAL A 43 3.97 -0.87 -0.23
CA VAL A 43 3.71 -0.39 1.13
C VAL A 43 2.48 0.49 1.08
N LEU A 44 1.37 -0.04 1.56
CA LEU A 44 0.19 0.75 1.87
C LEU A 44 0.19 1.07 3.37
N PRO A 45 -0.09 2.30 3.81
CA PRO A 45 -0.22 2.62 5.22
C PRO A 45 -1.23 1.69 5.92
N ALA A 46 -0.93 1.25 7.14
CA ALA A 46 -1.80 0.32 7.88
C ALA A 46 -3.21 0.90 8.12
N PHE A 47 -3.31 2.23 8.21
CA PHE A 47 -4.54 2.99 8.37
C PHE A 47 -4.39 4.33 7.65
N GLY A 48 -5.51 5.00 7.33
CA GLY A 48 -5.45 6.35 6.76
C GLY A 48 -5.06 6.43 5.27
N ILE A 49 -5.21 5.34 4.51
CA ILE A 49 -4.90 5.24 3.07
C ILE A 49 -5.57 6.36 2.25
N THR A 50 -4.81 7.28 1.67
CA THR A 50 -5.31 8.36 0.79
C THR A 50 -5.33 7.94 -0.68
N GLY A 51 -5.97 8.74 -1.56
CA GLY A 51 -5.87 8.52 -3.00
C GLY A 51 -4.42 8.55 -3.51
N ALA A 52 -3.59 9.44 -2.95
CA ALA A 52 -2.17 9.55 -3.27
C ALA A 52 -1.37 8.30 -2.84
N ASP A 53 -1.74 7.69 -1.71
CA ASP A 53 -1.10 6.44 -1.26
C ASP A 53 -1.39 5.27 -2.20
N VAL A 54 -2.59 5.24 -2.80
CA VAL A 54 -2.98 4.22 -3.80
C VAL A 54 -2.22 4.41 -5.12
N GLU A 55 -2.00 5.65 -5.55
CA GLU A 55 -1.21 5.98 -6.75
C GLU A 55 0.28 5.63 -6.60
N ALA A 56 0.81 5.74 -5.37
CA ALA A 56 2.20 5.44 -5.07
C ALA A 56 2.52 3.93 -5.06
N VAL A 57 1.52 3.05 -5.00
CA VAL A 57 1.72 1.60 -4.90
C VAL A 57 2.42 1.03 -6.12
N LYS A 58 3.42 0.16 -5.91
CA LYS A 58 4.10 -0.57 -6.98
C LYS A 58 3.89 -2.07 -6.82
N PHE A 59 3.53 -2.73 -7.91
CA PHE A 59 3.32 -4.18 -7.97
C PHE A 59 4.47 -4.86 -8.73
N THR A 60 4.80 -6.09 -8.35
CA THR A 60 5.77 -6.92 -9.06
C THR A 60 5.12 -7.59 -10.29
N GLN A 61 5.83 -7.59 -11.42
CA GLN A 61 5.34 -8.23 -12.65
C GLN A 61 5.60 -9.74 -12.65
N VAL A 62 4.60 -10.54 -13.02
CA VAL A 62 4.68 -12.01 -13.13
C VAL A 62 4.25 -12.48 -14.52
N PHE A 63 4.82 -13.59 -15.00
CA PHE A 63 4.65 -14.10 -16.38
C PHE A 63 3.20 -14.37 -16.79
N ARG A 64 2.34 -14.67 -15.79
CA ARG A 64 0.88 -14.66 -15.91
C ARG A 64 0.33 -13.79 -14.80
N GLY A 65 0.13 -12.51 -15.10
CA GLY A 65 -0.43 -11.53 -14.18
C GLY A 65 -1.68 -10.88 -14.76
N TYR A 66 -2.31 -10.02 -13.97
CA TYR A 66 -3.35 -9.14 -14.46
C TYR A 66 -2.78 -8.13 -15.46
N ASN A 67 -3.63 -7.65 -16.37
CA ASN A 67 -3.26 -6.62 -17.32
C ASN A 67 -2.94 -5.32 -16.56
N THR A 68 -1.74 -4.77 -16.76
CA THR A 68 -1.29 -3.56 -16.05
C THR A 68 -2.21 -2.38 -16.34
N THR A 69 -2.67 -2.21 -17.57
CA THR A 69 -3.57 -1.11 -17.95
C THR A 69 -4.93 -1.21 -17.26
N GLU A 70 -5.47 -2.42 -17.13
CA GLU A 70 -6.74 -2.63 -16.41
C GLU A 70 -6.58 -2.36 -14.91
N VAL A 71 -5.48 -2.83 -14.32
CA VAL A 71 -5.16 -2.60 -12.91
C VAL A 71 -4.97 -1.11 -12.63
N ASP A 72 -4.21 -0.40 -13.47
CA ASP A 72 -3.97 1.03 -13.34
C ASP A 72 -5.29 1.83 -13.42
N TRP A 73 -6.18 1.45 -14.34
CA TRP A 73 -7.51 2.05 -14.45
C TRP A 73 -8.36 1.83 -13.18
N VAL A 74 -8.37 0.60 -12.65
CA VAL A 74 -9.11 0.27 -11.41
C VAL A 74 -8.55 1.07 -10.22
N LEU A 75 -7.23 1.15 -10.07
CA LEU A 75 -6.58 1.86 -8.97
C LEU A 75 -6.84 3.37 -9.04
N ALA A 76 -6.78 3.96 -10.23
CA ALA A 76 -7.12 5.36 -10.43
C ALA A 76 -8.58 5.65 -10.04
N ARG A 77 -9.51 4.78 -10.43
CA ARG A 77 -10.92 4.91 -10.06
C ARG A 77 -11.13 4.76 -8.56
N LEU A 78 -10.44 3.81 -7.93
CA LEU A 78 -10.54 3.57 -6.50
C LEU A 78 -9.95 4.72 -5.67
N GLY A 79 -8.82 5.29 -6.10
CA GLY A 79 -8.20 6.45 -5.46
C GLY A 79 -9.11 7.67 -5.47
N ALA A 80 -9.79 7.93 -6.59
CA ALA A 80 -10.76 9.02 -6.70
C ALA A 80 -11.98 8.82 -5.80
N GLU A 81 -12.50 7.58 -5.70
CA GLU A 81 -13.63 7.27 -4.83
C GLU A 81 -13.27 7.39 -3.35
N LEU A 82 -12.05 6.98 -2.98
CA LEU A 82 -11.54 7.10 -1.62
C LEU A 82 -11.45 8.55 -1.18
N GLU A 83 -10.97 9.44 -2.06
CA GLU A 83 -10.89 10.87 -1.78
C GLU A 83 -12.30 11.47 -1.60
N ARG A 84 -13.25 11.14 -2.49
CA ARG A 84 -14.66 11.56 -2.36
C ARG A 84 -15.26 11.15 -1.01
N LEU A 85 -15.08 9.89 -0.62
CA LEU A 85 -15.59 9.38 0.66
C LEU A 85 -14.95 10.08 1.87
N ARG A 86 -13.67 10.47 1.76
CA ARG A 86 -13.01 11.23 2.82
C ARG A 86 -13.51 12.65 2.93
N GLU A 87 -13.74 13.32 1.81
CA GLU A 87 -14.32 14.66 1.79
C GLU A 87 -15.72 14.66 2.42
N GLU A 88 -16.57 13.66 2.11
CA GLU A 88 -17.89 13.50 2.72
C GLU A 88 -17.82 13.26 4.24
N LEU A 89 -16.88 12.43 4.69
CA LEU A 89 -16.66 12.18 6.11
C LEU A 89 -16.15 13.43 6.83
N ALA A 90 -15.23 14.18 6.22
CA ALA A 90 -14.72 15.44 6.75
C ALA A 90 -15.84 16.49 6.86
N ALA A 91 -16.69 16.62 5.83
CA ALA A 91 -17.84 17.52 5.85
C ALA A 91 -18.84 17.16 6.96
N THR A 92 -19.12 15.87 7.16
CA THR A 92 -20.00 15.38 8.24
C THR A 92 -19.42 15.66 9.62
N HIS A 93 -18.10 15.49 9.79
CA HIS A 93 -17.43 15.75 11.07
C HIS A 93 -17.34 17.25 11.40
N GLN A 94 -17.14 18.10 10.39
CA GLN A 94 -17.14 19.57 10.55
C GLN A 94 -18.51 20.12 10.93
N ASN A 95 -19.59 19.48 10.48
CA ASN A 95 -20.96 19.80 10.89
C ASN A 95 -21.33 19.31 12.29
N GLY A 96 -20.42 18.61 12.98
CA GLY A 96 -20.65 18.05 14.32
C GLY A 96 -19.65 18.49 15.37
N PRO A 97 -19.75 19.73 15.90
CA PRO A 97 -19.29 20.03 17.25
C PRO A 97 -20.36 20.72 18.10
N ASP A 98 -21.58 20.17 18.20
CA ASP A 98 -22.60 20.70 19.14
C ASP A 98 -23.36 19.64 19.97
N LEU A 99 -23.15 18.33 19.76
CA LEU A 99 -23.91 17.29 20.47
C LEU A 99 -23.20 16.69 21.70
N ARG A 100 -22.17 17.34 22.24
CA ARG A 100 -21.48 16.89 23.48
C ARG A 100 -21.45 17.90 24.62
N SER A 101 -21.94 19.13 24.43
CA SER A 101 -22.13 20.08 25.54
C SER A 101 -23.50 19.94 26.22
N ASP A 102 -24.43 19.19 25.65
CA ASP A 102 -25.71 18.82 26.25
C ASP A 102 -25.64 17.49 27.03
N SER A 103 -24.51 17.23 27.70
CA SER A 103 -24.52 16.27 28.81
C SER A 103 -25.39 16.85 29.93
N VAL A 104 -26.68 16.56 29.84
CA VAL A 104 -27.69 16.35 30.89
C VAL A 104 -27.34 17.04 32.22
N PRO A 105 -28.11 18.06 32.66
CA PRO A 105 -28.03 18.52 34.05
C PRO A 105 -28.22 17.31 34.95
N VAL A 106 -27.17 16.95 35.69
CA VAL A 106 -27.30 16.01 36.81
C VAL A 106 -28.39 16.61 37.69
N PRO A 107 -29.56 15.95 37.85
CA PRO A 107 -30.56 16.45 38.78
C PRO A 107 -29.86 16.48 40.14
N ASP A 108 -29.86 17.65 40.78
CA ASP A 108 -29.33 17.82 42.11
C ASP A 108 -29.80 16.66 42.99
N GLU A 109 -28.86 15.91 43.57
CA GLU A 109 -29.13 15.06 44.73
C GLU A 109 -29.49 15.97 45.91
N GLU A 110 -30.66 16.58 45.82
CA GLU A 110 -31.37 17.26 46.89
C GLU A 110 -32.81 16.78 46.70
N ILE A 111 -33.29 15.81 47.46
CA ILE A 111 -33.74 15.88 48.85
C ILE A 111 -34.09 14.39 49.16
N VAL A 112 -33.76 13.78 50.30
CA VAL A 112 -34.57 13.83 51.53
C VAL A 112 -33.69 13.31 52.67
N VAL A 113 -33.44 14.19 53.64
CA VAL A 113 -33.08 13.86 55.01
C VAL A 113 -34.11 12.86 55.56
N GLN A 114 -33.76 11.58 55.64
CA GLN A 114 -34.52 10.64 56.43
C GLN A 114 -34.10 10.82 57.90
N GLU A 115 -34.71 11.83 58.52
CA GLU A 115 -34.69 12.04 59.96
C GLU A 115 -35.31 10.82 60.64
N ARG A 116 -34.48 9.82 60.97
CA ARG A 116 -34.82 8.79 61.95
C ARG A 116 -34.41 9.29 63.34
N SER A 117 -35.27 10.12 63.92
CA SER A 117 -35.27 10.40 65.36
C SER A 117 -36.73 10.28 65.83
N GLY A 118 -37.18 9.07 66.18
CA GLY A 118 -37.54 8.69 67.57
C GLY A 118 -39.07 8.74 67.76
N PRO A 119 -39.70 8.34 68.90
CA PRO A 119 -39.26 7.52 70.04
C PRO A 119 -40.22 6.33 70.34
N THR A 120 -39.84 5.50 71.32
CA THR A 120 -40.60 4.65 72.27
C THR A 120 -40.02 3.23 72.37
#